data_AF-A0A1C5KI96-F1
#
_entry.id   AF-A0A1C5KI96-F1
#
_cell.length_a   1.000
_cell.length_b   1.000
_cell.length_c   1.000
_cell.angle_alpha   90.00
_cell.angle_beta   90.00
_cell.angle_gamma   90.00
#
_symmetry.space_group_name_H-M   'P 1'
#
loop_
_entity.id
_entity.type
_entity.pdbx_description
1 polymer ?
#
loop_
_entity_poly.entity_id
_entity_poly.type
_entity_poly.pdbx_seq_one_letter_code
_entity_poly.pdbx_strand_id
1 'polypeptide(L)' 'MKKRVTKSVAKGMKAALDVVLQTEANTASCAIMYQPKAPKELMKYRGNK' A
#
# COMPACT_ATOMS: atom_id res chain seq x y z
N MET A 1 -13.85 5.09 31.84
CA MET A 1 -13.89 4.62 30.43
C MET A 1 -12.69 5.06 29.59
N LYS A 2 -12.36 6.37 29.50
CA LYS A 2 -11.30 6.90 28.60
C LYS A 2 -9.97 6.12 28.63
N LYS A 3 -9.36 5.88 29.80
CA LYS A 3 -8.09 5.13 29.95
C LYS A 3 -8.14 3.69 29.38
N ARG A 4 -9.29 3.01 29.46
CA ARG A 4 -9.44 1.65 28.90
C ARG A 4 -9.48 1.67 27.38
N VAL A 5 -10.16 2.66 26.81
CA VAL A 5 -10.22 2.88 25.36
C VAL A 5 -8.82 3.18 24.82
N THR A 6 -8.08 4.11 25.43
CA THR A 6 -6.73 4.46 25.00
C THR A 6 -5.78 3.26 25.04
N LYS A 7 -5.86 2.42 26.10
CA LYS A 7 -5.07 1.20 26.22
C LYS A 7 -5.40 0.18 25.14
N SER A 8 -6.68 0.04 24.79
CA SER A 8 -7.13 -0.87 23.74
C SER A 8 -6.63 -0.42 22.36
N VAL A 9 -6.72 0.88 22.07
CA VAL A 9 -6.21 1.46 20.81
C VAL A 9 -4.71 1.28 20.70
N ALA A 10 -3.95 1.58 21.76
CA ALA A 10 -2.50 1.38 21.76
C ALA A 10 -2.11 -0.08 21.53
N LYS A 11 -2.85 -1.03 22.12
CA LYS A 11 -2.61 -2.48 21.91
C LYS A 11 -2.90 -2.90 20.46
N GLY A 12 -3.98 -2.39 19.87
CA GLY A 12 -4.32 -2.65 18.47
C GLY A 12 -3.25 -2.09 17.52
N MET A 13 -2.78 -0.87 17.79
CA MET A 13 -1.77 -0.22 16.96
C MET A 13 -0.42 -0.91 17.04
N LYS A 14 -0.02 -1.38 18.23
CA LYS A 14 1.17 -2.24 18.40
C LYS A 14 1.05 -3.51 17.56
N ALA A 15 -0.07 -4.22 17.66
CA ALA A 15 -0.27 -5.48 16.95
C ALA A 15 -0.21 -5.29 15.42
N ALA A 16 -0.84 -4.23 14.91
CA ALA A 16 -0.77 -3.90 13.49
C ALA A 16 0.68 -3.61 13.04
N LEU A 17 1.42 -2.83 13.83
CA LEU A 17 2.80 -2.49 13.53
C LEU A 17 3.73 -3.71 13.57
N ASP A 18 3.57 -4.60 14.56
CA ASP A 18 4.34 -5.84 14.65
C ASP A 18 4.13 -6.73 13.40
N VAL A 19 2.89 -6.84 12.91
CA VAL A 19 2.56 -7.59 11.69
C VAL A 19 3.21 -6.96 10.46
N VAL A 20 3.14 -5.63 10.33
CA VAL A 20 3.77 -4.92 9.20
C VAL A 20 5.29 -5.14 9.23
N LEU A 21 5.94 -4.89 10.37
CA LEU A 21 7.39 -5.07 10.51
C LEU A 21 7.82 -6.51 10.20
N GLN A 22 7.07 -7.51 10.67
CA GLN A 22 7.35 -8.90 10.38
C GLN A 22 7.10 -9.24 8.90
N THR A 23 6.06 -8.69 8.29
CA THR A 23 5.73 -8.94 6.88
C THR A 23 6.79 -8.32 5.98
N GLU A 24 7.13 -7.06 6.19
CA GLU A 24 8.14 -6.32 5.42
C GLU A 24 9.54 -6.92 5.56
N ALA A 25 9.94 -7.32 6.77
CA ALA A 25 11.25 -7.93 6.99
C ALA A 25 11.41 -9.31 6.32
N ASN A 26 10.31 -10.05 6.14
CA ASN A 26 10.32 -11.39 5.54
C ASN A 26 9.83 -11.42 4.09
N THR A 27 9.30 -10.30 3.58
CA THR A 27 8.72 -10.21 2.24
C THR A 27 9.53 -9.22 1.40
N ALA A 28 10.20 -9.70 0.36
CA ALA A 28 10.65 -8.85 -0.74
C ALA A 28 9.48 -8.62 -1.70
N SER A 29 8.52 -7.77 -1.32
CA SER A 29 7.28 -7.57 -2.08
C SER A 29 7.57 -6.80 -3.37
N CYS A 30 7.76 -7.52 -4.48
CA CYS A 30 7.58 -6.95 -5.81
C CYS A 30 6.11 -7.08 -6.19
N ALA A 31 5.37 -5.98 -6.12
CA ALA A 31 4.00 -5.93 -6.64
C ALA A 31 4.05 -6.00 -8.17
N ILE A 32 3.50 -7.07 -8.75
CA ILE A 32 3.25 -7.13 -10.19
C ILE A 32 2.01 -6.26 -10.47
N MET A 33 2.23 -4.97 -10.65
CA MET A 33 1.18 -4.06 -11.09
C MET A 33 0.97 -4.27 -12.59
N TYR A 34 -0.26 -4.58 -12.99
CA TYR A 34 -0.63 -4.55 -14.40
C TYR A 34 -0.50 -3.12 -14.90
N GLN A 35 0.44 -2.87 -15.80
CA GLN A 35 0.51 -1.62 -16.53
C GLN A 35 -0.39 -1.75 -17.77
N PRO A 36 -1.57 -1.09 -17.80
CA PRO A 36 -2.41 -1.13 -18.97
C PRO A 36 -1.66 -0.52 -20.15
N LYS A 37 -1.81 -1.13 -21.33
CA LYS A 37 -1.33 -0.51 -22.57
C LYS A 37 -2.02 0.84 -22.73
N ALA A 38 -1.27 1.86 -23.14
CA ALA A 38 -1.81 3.19 -23.37
C ALA A 38 -3.03 3.13 -24.32
N PRO A 39 -4.15 3.80 -23.98
CA PRO A 39 -5.32 3.85 -24.86
C PRO A 39 -4.97 4.35 -26.26
N LYS A 40 -5.54 3.71 -27.30
CA LYS A 40 -5.35 4.11 -28.70
C LYS A 40 -5.74 5.57 -28.95
N GLU A 41 -6.73 6.06 -28.21
CA GLU A 41 -7.19 7.45 -28.22
C GLU A 41 -6.10 8.47 -27.86
N LEU A 42 -5.05 8.06 -27.14
CA LEU A 42 -3.93 8.94 -26.80
C LEU A 42 -2.91 9.06 -27.93
N MET A 43 -2.96 8.18 -28.94
CA MET A 43 -2.05 8.25 -30.09
C MET A 43 -2.26 9.51 -30.93
N LYS A 44 -3.47 10.10 -30.92
CA LYS A 44 -3.76 11.37 -31.62
C LYS A 44 -3.00 12.59 -31.08
N TYR A 45 -2.53 12.50 -29.83
CA TYR A 45 -1.72 13.54 -29.18
C TYR A 45 -0.23 13.26 -29.25
N ARG A 46 0.17 12.12 -29.84
CA ARG A 46 1.57 11.82 -30.07
C ARG A 46 2.05 12.74 -31.19
N GLY A 47 2.73 13.83 -30.81
CA GLY A 47 3.28 14.78 -31.77
C GLY A 47 4.14 14.05 -32.79
N ASN A 48 3.77 14.15 -34.07
CA ASN A 48 4.66 13.78 -35.16
C ASN A 48 5.84 14.75 -35.11
N LYS A 49 7.05 14.21 -34.93
CA LYS A 49 8.29 14.96 -35.10
C LYS A 49 8.83 14.70 -36.50
#